data_AF-A0AAE0K9Y2-F1
#
_entry.id   AF-A0AAE0K9Y2-F1
#
_cell.length_a   1.000
_cell.length_b   1.000
_cell.length_c   1.000
_cell.angle_alpha   90.00
_cell.angle_beta   90.00
_cell.angle_gamma   90.00
#
_symmetry.space_group_name_H-M   'P 1'
#
loop_
_entity.id
_entity.type
_entity.pdbx_description
1 polymer ?
#
loop_
_entity_poly.entity_id
_entity_poly.type
_entity_poly.pdbx_seq_one_letter_code
_entity_poly.pdbx_strand_id
1 'polypeptide(L)'
;MRKNSPERPIIFIAHSLGGLLVEQALITTNHNIKHTPILDKTYGLVFFSTPHEGGNRTLVGMGKAAVKVARDLGMEPSQDLVETLERGSIFQIIEHGWRDIIEGFKFVSFWEADEKVVEKHRAEFRLLGHRENIVKLDADHRGMCKFDGRSLKDQDNFKPVLGKIDEFYNEALRLCESTTRPVSSQPESMAHHPAQSRAPQAIEWTVA
;
A
#
# COMPACT_ATOMS: atom_id res chain seq x y z
N MET A 1 0.70 -22.84 5.12
CA MET A 1 1.51 -21.66 5.50
C MET A 1 2.38 -21.22 4.31
N ARG A 2 2.78 -19.94 4.22
CA ARG A 2 3.55 -19.35 3.08
C ARG A 2 4.82 -20.12 2.71
N LYS A 3 5.44 -20.84 3.64
CA LYS A 3 6.59 -21.73 3.37
C LYS A 3 6.36 -22.67 2.18
N ASN A 4 5.11 -23.10 1.95
CA ASN A 4 4.72 -24.00 0.86
C ASN A 4 4.03 -23.26 -0.31
N SER A 5 3.99 -21.93 -0.28
CA SER A 5 3.35 -21.08 -1.29
C SER A 5 3.99 -19.69 -1.30
N PRO A 6 5.27 -19.57 -1.71
CA PRO A 6 6.02 -18.30 -1.66
C PRO A 6 5.44 -17.23 -2.59
N GLU A 7 4.73 -17.66 -3.64
CA GLU A 7 4.03 -16.79 -4.60
C GLU A 7 2.77 -16.14 -4.04
N ARG A 8 2.25 -16.62 -2.90
CA ARG A 8 1.02 -16.11 -2.33
C ARG A 8 1.18 -14.62 -1.99
N PRO A 9 0.29 -13.75 -2.51
CA PRO A 9 0.34 -12.32 -2.22
C PRO A 9 0.09 -12.07 -0.73
N ILE A 10 0.73 -11.01 -0.23
CA ILE A 10 0.61 -10.53 1.14
C ILE A 10 -0.26 -9.27 1.13
N ILE A 11 -1.24 -9.24 2.01
CA ILE A 11 -1.99 -8.03 2.36
C ILE A 11 -1.71 -7.76 3.83
N PHE A 12 -1.18 -6.59 4.15
CA PHE A 12 -1.06 -6.15 5.53
C PHE A 12 -2.34 -5.46 5.96
N ILE A 13 -2.84 -5.79 7.15
CA ILE A 13 -3.96 -5.11 7.78
C ILE A 13 -3.47 -4.56 9.10
N ALA A 14 -3.53 -3.26 9.29
CA ALA A 14 -2.98 -2.59 10.46
C ALA A 14 -3.91 -1.49 10.98
N HIS A 15 -3.86 -1.26 12.28
CA HIS A 15 -4.64 -0.24 12.98
C HIS A 15 -3.71 0.74 13.68
N SER A 16 -4.10 2.01 13.68
CA SER A 16 -3.41 3.06 14.42
C SER A 16 -1.91 3.12 14.11
N LEU A 17 -1.06 3.29 15.12
CA LEU A 17 0.40 3.31 14.99
C LEU A 17 0.99 1.99 14.47
N GLY A 18 0.25 0.88 14.55
CA GLY A 18 0.66 -0.38 13.94
C GLY A 18 0.85 -0.27 12.43
N GLY A 19 0.12 0.63 11.77
CA GLY A 19 0.34 0.89 10.34
C GLY A 19 1.70 1.52 10.05
N LEU A 20 2.20 2.39 10.93
CA LEU A 20 3.54 2.97 10.80
C LEU A 20 4.63 1.90 10.98
N LEU A 21 4.42 0.93 11.87
CA LEU A 21 5.33 -0.22 12.01
C LEU A 21 5.42 -1.02 10.70
N VAL A 22 4.28 -1.23 10.02
CA VAL A 22 4.25 -1.92 8.73
C VAL A 22 4.98 -1.10 7.66
N GLU A 23 4.73 0.20 7.58
CA GLU A 23 5.45 1.10 6.65
C GLU A 23 6.97 1.02 6.87
N GLN A 24 7.42 1.15 8.11
CA GLN A 24 8.84 1.06 8.47
C GLN A 24 9.43 -0.30 8.09
N ALA A 25 8.71 -1.40 8.38
CA ALA A 25 9.15 -2.74 8.06
C ALA A 25 9.36 -2.90 6.54
N LEU A 26 8.40 -2.45 5.72
CA LEU A 26 8.50 -2.52 4.26
C LEU A 26 9.67 -1.68 3.72
N ILE A 27 9.86 -0.46 4.22
CA ILE A 27 11.02 0.38 3.85
C ILE A 27 12.33 -0.35 4.21
N THR A 28 12.40 -0.91 5.42
CA THR A 28 13.58 -1.67 5.87
C THR A 28 13.84 -2.88 4.98
N THR A 29 12.80 -3.57 4.50
CA THR A 29 12.97 -4.70 3.56
C THR A 29 13.51 -4.27 2.20
N ASN A 30 13.18 -3.07 1.73
CA ASN A 30 13.71 -2.52 0.47
C ASN A 30 15.25 -2.36 0.51
N HIS A 31 15.81 -2.09 1.69
CA HIS A 31 17.25 -1.94 1.88
C HIS A 31 17.99 -3.25 2.19
N ASN A 32 17.28 -4.39 2.26
CA ASN A 32 17.86 -5.68 2.58
C ASN A 32 17.40 -6.75 1.59
N ILE A 33 18.30 -7.14 0.68
CA ILE A 33 18.03 -8.10 -0.41
C ILE A 33 17.47 -9.44 0.07
N LYS A 34 17.76 -9.84 1.31
CA LYS A 34 17.22 -11.09 1.90
C LYS A 34 15.72 -11.03 2.17
N HIS A 35 15.16 -9.82 2.27
CA HIS A 35 13.75 -9.59 2.62
C HIS A 35 12.94 -8.99 1.46
N THR A 36 13.55 -8.71 0.32
CA THR A 36 12.87 -8.29 -0.92
C THR A 36 11.68 -9.19 -1.31
N PRO A 37 11.71 -10.53 -1.09
CA PRO A 37 10.53 -11.37 -1.36
C PRO A 37 9.29 -11.08 -0.48
N ILE A 38 9.42 -10.29 0.58
CA ILE A 38 8.27 -9.78 1.34
C ILE A 38 7.71 -8.57 0.62
N LEU A 39 8.57 -7.62 0.25
CA LEU A 39 8.21 -6.42 -0.51
C LEU A 39 7.52 -6.80 -1.84
N ASP A 40 8.18 -7.65 -2.65
CA ASP A 40 7.71 -8.06 -3.98
C ASP A 40 6.38 -8.81 -3.95
N LYS A 41 6.12 -9.52 -2.86
CA LYS A 41 4.87 -10.29 -2.69
C LYS A 41 3.82 -9.49 -1.94
N THR A 42 4.13 -8.30 -1.44
CA THR A 42 3.14 -7.43 -0.81
C THR A 42 2.33 -6.77 -1.91
N TYR A 43 1.06 -7.16 -2.00
CA TYR A 43 0.13 -6.60 -2.96
C TYR A 43 -0.39 -5.24 -2.52
N GLY A 44 -0.71 -5.11 -1.22
CA GLY A 44 -1.30 -3.89 -0.72
C GLY A 44 -1.50 -3.86 0.78
N LEU A 45 -1.95 -2.70 1.24
CA LEU A 45 -2.10 -2.37 2.66
C LEU A 45 -3.52 -1.91 2.95
N VAL A 46 -4.06 -2.40 4.06
CA VAL A 46 -5.34 -2.00 4.62
C VAL A 46 -5.07 -1.34 5.97
N PHE A 47 -5.44 -0.07 6.09
CA PHE A 47 -5.21 0.72 7.29
C PHE A 47 -6.52 1.10 7.96
N PHE A 48 -6.54 1.06 9.30
CA PHE A 48 -7.65 1.53 10.13
C PHE A 48 -7.13 2.65 11.04
N SER A 49 -7.55 3.89 10.78
CA SER A 49 -7.10 5.10 11.49
C SER A 49 -5.59 5.13 11.72
N THR A 50 -4.81 4.79 10.69
CA THR A 50 -3.37 5.00 10.73
C THR A 50 -3.08 6.44 10.35
N PRO A 51 -2.38 7.21 11.20
CA PRO A 51 -2.03 8.59 10.91
C PRO A 51 -0.80 8.64 9.99
N HIS A 52 -1.03 8.35 8.71
CA HIS A 52 -0.13 8.76 7.65
C HIS A 52 -0.04 10.30 7.65
N GLU A 53 1.02 10.84 7.09
CA GLU A 53 1.08 12.29 6.89
C GLU A 53 1.14 12.56 5.39
N GLY A 54 -0.04 12.67 4.80
CA GLY A 54 -0.23 12.82 3.36
C GLY A 54 0.56 13.99 2.78
N GLY A 55 1.48 13.69 1.86
CA GLY A 55 2.25 14.64 1.05
C GLY A 55 3.33 15.47 1.75
N ASN A 56 3.17 15.78 3.04
CA ASN A 56 4.11 16.59 3.83
C ASN A 56 4.36 15.94 5.20
N ARG A 57 5.06 14.80 5.20
CA ARG A 57 5.43 14.04 6.40
C ARG A 57 6.41 14.85 7.25
N THR A 58 6.06 15.12 8.50
CA THR A 58 6.89 15.86 9.46
C THR A 58 6.91 15.12 10.78
N LEU A 59 8.09 15.05 11.42
CA LEU A 59 8.25 14.44 12.74
C LEU A 59 7.22 14.98 13.76
N VAL A 60 6.99 16.31 13.71
CA VAL A 60 6.03 17.00 14.58
C VAL A 60 4.59 16.53 14.33
N GLY A 61 4.19 16.35 13.08
CA GLY A 61 2.86 15.90 12.70
C GLY A 61 2.57 14.48 13.17
N MET A 62 3.55 13.58 13.02
CA MET A 62 3.46 12.18 13.49
C MET A 62 3.46 12.09 15.03
N GLY A 63 4.31 12.86 15.71
CA GLY A 63 4.34 12.93 17.18
C GLY A 63 3.01 13.40 17.78
N LYS A 64 2.38 14.44 17.20
CA LYS A 64 1.04 14.89 17.62
C LYS A 64 -0.02 13.80 17.47
N ALA A 65 0.03 13.01 16.40
CA ALA A 65 -0.90 11.91 16.20
C ALA A 65 -0.68 10.79 17.22
N ALA A 66 0.58 10.44 17.52
CA ALA A 66 0.90 9.46 18.55
C ALA A 66 0.36 9.85 19.93
N VAL A 67 0.48 11.14 20.31
CA VAL A 67 -0.09 11.66 21.56
C VAL A 67 -1.62 11.52 21.59
N LYS A 68 -2.31 11.86 20.49
CA LYS A 68 -3.77 11.70 20.40
C LYS A 68 -4.18 10.23 20.54
N VAL A 69 -3.49 9.32 19.84
CA VAL A 69 -3.73 7.87 19.93
C VAL A 69 -3.52 7.37 21.37
N ALA A 70 -2.43 7.75 22.02
CA ALA A 70 -2.15 7.32 23.39
C ALA A 70 -3.27 7.74 24.36
N ARG A 71 -3.69 9.01 24.25
CA ARG A 71 -4.80 9.54 25.04
C ARG A 71 -6.11 8.82 24.75
N ASP A 72 -6.42 8.58 23.48
CA ASP A 72 -7.58 7.79 23.09
C ASP A 72 -7.52 6.41 23.73
N LEU A 73 -6.38 5.73 23.73
CA LEU A 73 -6.22 4.43 24.40
C LEU A 73 -6.32 4.49 25.94
N GLY A 74 -6.47 5.67 26.54
CA GLY A 74 -6.53 5.85 27.99
C GLY A 74 -5.16 5.75 28.64
N MET A 75 -4.09 5.90 27.85
CA MET A 75 -2.73 5.98 28.33
C MET A 75 -2.38 7.44 28.56
N GLU A 76 -1.66 7.72 29.64
CA GLU A 76 -0.99 9.01 29.78
C GLU A 76 0.10 9.09 28.71
N PRO A 77 0.05 10.06 27.78
CA PRO A 77 1.07 10.20 26.76
C PRO A 77 2.40 10.54 27.43
N SER A 78 3.24 9.53 27.66
CA SER A 78 4.57 9.73 28.19
C SER A 78 5.46 10.38 27.13
N GLN A 79 6.37 11.25 27.58
CA GLN A 79 7.46 11.70 26.72
C GLN A 79 8.20 10.50 26.13
N ASP A 80 8.35 9.41 26.91
CA ASP A 80 8.94 8.15 26.47
C ASP A 80 8.26 7.53 25.24
N LEU A 81 6.93 7.60 25.06
CA LEU A 81 6.29 7.03 23.87
C LEU A 81 6.63 7.82 22.61
N VAL A 82 6.50 9.14 22.69
CA VAL A 82 6.85 10.04 21.58
C VAL A 82 8.33 9.93 21.28
N GLU A 83 9.16 9.97 22.33
CA GLU A 83 10.60 9.83 22.25
C GLU A 83 10.99 8.43 21.74
N THR A 84 10.28 7.36 22.09
CA THR A 84 10.56 6.01 21.56
C THR A 84 10.25 5.93 20.07
N LEU A 85 9.17 6.58 19.63
CA LEU A 85 8.85 6.64 18.21
C LEU A 85 9.89 7.51 17.47
N GLU A 86 10.26 8.67 18.03
CA GLU A 86 11.26 9.58 17.44
C GLU A 86 12.68 8.99 17.45
N ARG A 87 13.18 8.50 18.60
CA ARG A 87 14.47 7.81 18.77
C ARG A 87 14.52 6.47 18.06
N GLY A 88 13.40 5.76 17.99
CA GLY A 88 13.24 4.57 17.16
C GLY A 88 13.41 4.87 15.67
N SER A 89 13.61 6.15 15.30
CA SER A 89 13.79 6.66 13.95
C SER A 89 12.64 6.30 13.03
N ILE A 90 11.52 5.80 13.55
CA ILE A 90 10.42 5.26 12.74
C ILE A 90 9.87 6.33 11.81
N PHE A 91 9.63 7.51 12.36
CA PHE A 91 9.11 8.65 11.63
C PHE A 91 10.13 9.15 10.61
N GLN A 92 11.43 9.15 10.93
CA GLN A 92 12.49 9.54 10.00
C GLN A 92 12.63 8.53 8.86
N ILE A 93 12.68 7.23 9.14
CA ILE A 93 12.76 6.17 8.13
C ILE A 93 11.58 6.28 7.17
N ILE A 94 10.38 6.46 7.73
CA ILE A 94 9.16 6.60 6.96
C ILE A 94 9.17 7.88 6.11
N GLU A 95 9.61 9.00 6.67
CA GLU A 95 9.71 10.29 5.97
C GLU A 95 10.60 10.19 4.72
N HIS A 96 11.73 9.48 4.82
CA HIS A 96 12.73 9.42 3.75
C HIS A 96 12.52 8.26 2.76
N GLY A 97 12.09 7.09 3.22
CA GLY A 97 12.07 5.87 2.39
C GLY A 97 10.72 5.50 1.79
N TRP A 98 9.61 6.06 2.28
CA TRP A 98 8.29 5.64 1.82
C TRP A 98 8.03 5.96 0.35
N ARG A 99 8.54 7.10 -0.13
CA ARG A 99 8.37 7.55 -1.52
C ARG A 99 8.96 6.55 -2.54
N ASP A 100 10.00 5.82 -2.14
CA ASP A 100 10.71 4.89 -3.03
C ASP A 100 9.91 3.62 -3.31
N ILE A 101 8.99 3.25 -2.42
CA ILE A 101 8.26 1.97 -2.49
C ILE A 101 6.74 2.12 -2.61
N ILE A 102 6.19 3.29 -2.23
CA ILE A 102 4.75 3.52 -2.15
C ILE A 102 4.01 3.18 -3.45
N GLU A 103 4.66 3.37 -4.58
CA GLU A 103 4.05 3.18 -5.89
C GLU A 103 3.76 1.71 -6.24
N GLY A 104 4.47 0.78 -5.58
CA GLY A 104 4.34 -0.66 -5.78
C GLY A 104 3.13 -1.28 -5.09
N PHE A 105 2.39 -0.51 -4.30
CA PHE A 105 1.28 -1.02 -3.49
C PHE A 105 -0.06 -0.40 -3.86
N LYS A 106 -1.12 -1.11 -3.48
CA LYS A 106 -2.44 -0.53 -3.34
C LYS A 106 -2.81 -0.29 -1.89
N PHE A 107 -3.80 0.58 -1.67
CA PHE A 107 -4.21 1.04 -0.36
C PHE A 107 -5.73 1.05 -0.20
N VAL A 108 -6.17 0.59 0.97
CA VAL A 108 -7.49 0.88 1.52
C VAL A 108 -7.28 1.49 2.90
N SER A 109 -7.68 2.74 3.09
CA SER A 109 -7.60 3.41 4.39
C SER A 109 -8.99 3.71 4.91
N PHE A 110 -9.34 3.10 6.04
CA PHE A 110 -10.51 3.42 6.83
C PHE A 110 -10.15 4.52 7.85
N TRP A 111 -11.00 5.53 7.97
CA TRP A 111 -10.83 6.59 8.96
C TRP A 111 -12.12 6.83 9.74
N GLU A 112 -11.96 7.25 10.99
CA GLU A 112 -13.01 7.48 11.97
C GLU A 112 -13.76 8.82 11.77
N ALA A 113 -15.06 8.84 12.05
CA ALA A 113 -15.88 10.03 11.95
C ALA A 113 -16.07 10.77 13.28
N ASP A 114 -16.09 10.03 14.40
CA ASP A 114 -16.58 10.52 15.70
C ASP A 114 -15.50 11.23 16.52
N GLU A 115 -14.33 10.61 16.66
CA GLU A 115 -13.16 11.23 17.26
C GLU A 115 -12.16 11.59 16.16
N LYS A 116 -11.50 12.74 16.26
CA LYS A 116 -10.54 13.22 15.24
C LYS A 116 -9.11 12.86 15.65
N VAL A 117 -8.89 11.64 16.14
CA VAL A 117 -7.53 11.12 16.42
C VAL A 117 -6.78 11.09 15.09
N VAL A 118 -7.40 10.50 14.07
CA VAL A 118 -6.94 10.46 12.68
C VAL A 118 -7.97 11.04 11.74
N GLU A 119 -7.78 12.32 11.42
CA GLU A 119 -8.58 13.01 10.40
C GLU A 119 -8.32 12.43 9.00
N LYS A 120 -9.30 12.57 8.08
CA LYS A 120 -9.19 12.09 6.69
C LYS A 120 -7.84 12.41 6.03
N HIS A 121 -7.35 13.64 6.16
CA HIS A 121 -6.10 14.09 5.53
C HIS A 121 -4.85 13.35 6.05
N ARG A 122 -4.97 12.68 7.20
CA ARG A 122 -3.96 11.81 7.80
C ARG A 122 -4.16 10.34 7.45
N ALA A 123 -5.33 9.96 6.94
CA ALA A 123 -5.57 8.61 6.45
C ALA A 123 -5.24 8.45 4.95
N GLU A 124 -4.95 9.54 4.24
CA GLU A 124 -4.66 9.57 2.81
C GLU A 124 -3.19 9.86 2.51
N PHE A 125 -2.65 9.17 1.51
CA PHE A 125 -1.37 9.41 0.86
C PHE A 125 -1.48 10.39 -0.31
N ARG A 126 -2.70 10.61 -0.83
CA ARG A 126 -3.02 11.47 -1.99
C ARG A 126 -2.39 10.95 -3.28
N LEU A 127 -2.47 9.64 -3.48
CA LEU A 127 -1.94 9.01 -4.68
C LEU A 127 -2.86 9.24 -5.87
N LEU A 128 -2.28 9.46 -7.04
CA LEU A 128 -3.02 9.55 -8.29
C LEU A 128 -3.51 8.16 -8.75
N GLY A 129 -4.63 8.15 -9.48
CA GLY A 129 -5.24 6.95 -10.07
C GLY A 129 -6.12 6.18 -9.08
N HIS A 130 -6.32 4.89 -9.36
CA HIS A 130 -7.19 3.99 -8.57
C HIS A 130 -6.42 3.16 -7.52
N ARG A 131 -5.26 3.67 -7.05
CA ARG A 131 -4.39 2.95 -6.11
C ARG A 131 -4.80 3.10 -4.64
N GLU A 132 -5.58 4.13 -4.34
CA GLU A 132 -5.94 4.49 -2.97
C GLU A 132 -7.46 4.60 -2.83
N ASN A 133 -8.02 3.85 -1.87
CA ASN A 133 -9.41 3.92 -1.46
C ASN A 133 -9.48 4.49 -0.05
N ILE A 134 -10.16 5.63 0.14
CA ILE A 134 -10.36 6.23 1.46
C ILE A 134 -11.83 6.07 1.86
N VAL A 135 -12.09 5.36 2.94
CA VAL A 135 -13.43 5.01 3.41
C VAL A 135 -13.65 5.57 4.81
N LYS A 136 -14.75 6.31 5.01
CA LYS A 136 -15.12 6.79 6.34
C LYS A 136 -15.96 5.73 7.05
N LEU A 137 -15.67 5.48 8.33
CA LEU A 137 -16.50 4.68 9.22
C LEU A 137 -17.14 5.58 10.27
N ASP A 138 -18.42 5.34 10.56
CA ASP A 138 -19.11 5.96 11.68
C ASP A 138 -18.68 5.24 12.96
N ALA A 139 -17.48 5.54 13.46
CA ALA A 139 -16.91 4.91 14.64
C ALA A 139 -15.86 5.85 15.26
N ASP A 140 -15.55 5.60 16.53
CA ASP A 140 -14.36 6.12 17.19
C ASP A 140 -13.13 5.24 16.90
N HIS A 141 -11.95 5.72 17.30
CA HIS A 141 -10.65 5.10 17.04
C HIS A 141 -10.57 3.68 17.61
N ARG A 142 -11.25 3.45 18.75
CA ARG A 142 -11.28 2.19 19.49
C ARG A 142 -12.29 1.18 18.92
N GLY A 143 -13.34 1.67 18.29
CA GLY A 143 -14.52 0.92 17.87
C GLY A 143 -14.51 0.55 16.40
N MET A 144 -13.74 1.23 15.56
CA MET A 144 -13.75 1.05 14.10
C MET A 144 -13.37 -0.36 13.60
N CYS A 145 -12.75 -1.18 14.45
CA CYS A 145 -12.35 -2.57 14.15
C CYS A 145 -13.17 -3.61 14.94
N LYS A 146 -14.21 -3.19 15.67
CA LYS A 146 -14.98 -4.06 16.56
C LYS A 146 -16.40 -4.22 16.04
N PHE A 147 -16.62 -5.34 15.35
CA PHE A 147 -17.91 -5.68 14.78
C PHE A 147 -18.57 -6.77 15.60
N ASP A 148 -19.75 -6.50 16.17
CA ASP A 148 -20.54 -7.45 16.96
C ASP A 148 -21.88 -7.82 16.30
N GLY A 149 -22.21 -7.17 15.18
CA GLY A 149 -23.41 -7.35 14.37
C GLY A 149 -24.70 -6.86 15.01
N ARG A 150 -24.65 -6.31 16.23
CA ARG A 150 -25.86 -6.08 17.05
C ARG A 150 -26.58 -4.79 16.72
N SER A 151 -25.87 -3.78 16.22
CA SER A 151 -26.44 -2.48 15.87
C SER A 151 -26.44 -2.24 14.36
N LEU A 152 -27.38 -1.43 13.88
CA LEU A 152 -27.38 -0.99 12.48
C LEU A 152 -26.09 -0.22 12.14
N LYS A 153 -25.63 0.65 13.05
CA LYS A 153 -24.35 1.37 12.94
C LYS A 153 -23.18 0.41 12.71
N ASP A 154 -23.14 -0.68 13.47
CA ASP A 154 -22.10 -1.71 13.34
C ASP A 154 -22.19 -2.46 12.00
N GLN A 155 -23.38 -2.89 11.60
CA GLN A 155 -23.60 -3.56 10.32
C GLN A 155 -23.25 -2.65 9.13
N ASP A 156 -23.57 -1.36 9.23
CA ASP A 156 -23.29 -0.39 8.18
C ASP A 156 -21.80 -0.02 8.10
N ASN A 157 -21.04 -0.12 9.18
CA ASN A 157 -19.57 -0.06 9.14
C ASN A 157 -18.94 -1.36 8.64
N PHE A 158 -19.49 -2.52 9.00
CA PHE A 158 -18.93 -3.81 8.62
C PHE A 158 -19.04 -4.08 7.12
N LYS A 159 -20.17 -3.73 6.49
CA LYS A 159 -20.41 -3.90 5.05
C LYS A 159 -19.30 -3.30 4.16
N PRO A 160 -18.94 -2.01 4.26
CA PRO A 160 -17.88 -1.44 3.44
C PRO A 160 -16.50 -2.00 3.77
N VAL A 161 -16.23 -2.36 5.04
CA VAL A 161 -14.97 -3.00 5.43
C VAL A 161 -14.82 -4.36 4.75
N LEU A 162 -15.82 -5.23 4.89
CA LEU A 162 -15.83 -6.55 4.28
C LEU A 162 -15.76 -6.43 2.75
N GLY A 163 -16.59 -5.57 2.15
CA GLY A 163 -16.62 -5.38 0.70
C GLY A 163 -15.28 -4.93 0.12
N LYS A 164 -14.60 -4.00 0.80
CA LYS A 164 -13.27 -3.54 0.36
C LYS A 164 -12.20 -4.58 0.55
N ILE A 165 -12.18 -5.30 1.68
CA ILE A 165 -11.19 -6.37 1.92
C ILE A 165 -11.40 -7.52 0.92
N ASP A 166 -12.64 -7.88 0.60
CA ASP A 166 -12.97 -8.91 -0.39
C ASP A 166 -12.56 -8.48 -1.80
N GLU A 167 -12.87 -7.25 -2.22
CA GLU A 167 -12.40 -6.67 -3.48
C GLU A 167 -10.87 -6.76 -3.59
N PHE A 168 -10.18 -6.35 -2.52
CA PHE A 168 -8.73 -6.30 -2.42
C PHE A 168 -8.09 -7.69 -2.48
N TYR A 169 -8.67 -8.65 -1.77
CA TYR A 169 -8.26 -10.05 -1.78
C TYR A 169 -8.40 -10.68 -3.17
N ASN A 170 -9.56 -10.51 -3.81
CA ASN A 170 -9.83 -11.07 -5.13
C ASN A 170 -8.95 -10.45 -6.21
N GLU A 171 -8.62 -9.16 -6.09
CA GLU A 171 -7.66 -8.52 -6.99
C GLU A 171 -6.24 -9.07 -6.80
N ALA A 172 -5.79 -9.24 -5.55
CA ALA A 172 -4.47 -9.81 -5.25
C ALA A 172 -4.29 -11.22 -5.85
N LEU A 173 -5.32 -12.07 -5.75
CA LEU A 173 -5.28 -13.43 -6.31
C LEU A 173 -5.16 -13.42 -7.83
N ARG A 174 -5.94 -12.58 -8.53
CA ARG A 174 -5.92 -12.51 -10.00
C ARG A 174 -4.55 -12.11 -10.54
N LEU A 175 -3.85 -11.19 -9.87
CA LEU A 175 -2.50 -10.79 -10.27
C LEU A 175 -1.49 -11.93 -10.07
N CYS A 176 -1.59 -12.68 -8.96
CA CYS A 176 -0.76 -13.85 -8.72
C CYS A 176 -0.94 -14.93 -9.81
N GLU A 177 -2.17 -15.15 -10.27
CA GLU A 177 -2.47 -16.11 -11.34
C GLU A 177 -1.96 -15.63 -12.71
N SER A 178 -1.98 -14.32 -12.97
CA SER A 178 -1.48 -13.75 -14.23
C SER A 178 0.04 -13.86 -14.37
N THR A 179 0.79 -13.71 -13.27
CA THR A 179 2.26 -13.84 -13.25
C THR A 179 2.74 -15.29 -13.38
N THR A 180 1.88 -16.26 -13.06
CA THR A 180 2.22 -17.71 -13.08
C THR A 180 1.86 -18.41 -14.39
N ARG A 181 1.11 -17.78 -15.29
CA ARG A 181 0.89 -18.32 -16.64
C ARG A 181 2.15 -18.13 -17.48
N PRO A 182 2.76 -19.18 -18.04
CA PRO A 182 3.86 -19.01 -18.98
C PRO A 182 3.35 -18.20 -20.17
N VAL A 183 4.14 -17.20 -20.58
CA VAL A 183 3.96 -16.53 -21.88
C VAL A 183 3.93 -17.66 -22.91
N SER A 184 2.76 -17.88 -23.52
CA SER A 184 2.65 -18.86 -24.59
C SER A 184 3.59 -18.40 -25.70
N SER A 185 4.69 -19.10 -25.90
CA SER A 185 5.49 -18.96 -27.11
C SER A 185 4.58 -19.29 -28.29
N GLN A 186 4.21 -18.27 -29.05
CA GLN A 186 3.67 -18.51 -30.38
C GLN A 186 4.73 -19.33 -31.15
N PRO A 187 4.35 -20.39 -31.86
CA PRO A 187 5.30 -21.08 -32.71
C PRO A 187 5.75 -20.09 -33.80
N GLU A 188 7.05 -19.84 -33.88
CA GLU A 188 7.67 -19.17 -35.01
C GLU A 188 7.27 -19.91 -36.29
N SER A 189 6.37 -19.32 -37.08
CA SER A 189 6.17 -19.79 -38.44
C SER A 189 7.41 -19.40 -39.24
N MET A 190 8.31 -20.35 -39.43
CA MET A 190 9.40 -20.23 -40.40
C MET A 190 8.80 -20.05 -41.80
N ALA A 191 8.68 -18.81 -42.25
CA ALA A 191 8.61 -18.49 -43.67
C ALA A 191 10.02 -18.11 -44.13
N HIS A 192 10.73 -19.09 -44.70
CA HIS A 192 11.92 -18.85 -45.49
C HIS A 192 11.55 -17.97 -46.69
N HIS A 193 11.98 -16.70 -46.68
CA HIS A 193 12.18 -15.92 -47.89
C HIS A 193 13.68 -15.90 -48.23
N PRO A 194 14.09 -16.35 -49.43
CA PRO A 194 15.48 -16.25 -49.83
C PRO A 194 15.81 -14.81 -50.22
N ALA A 195 16.93 -14.32 -49.70
CA ALA A 195 17.55 -13.06 -50.06
C ALA A 195 17.90 -13.05 -51.56
N GLN A 196 17.44 -12.04 -52.29
CA GLN A 196 18.02 -11.66 -53.57
C GLN A 196 18.75 -10.33 -53.39
N SER A 197 20.07 -10.40 -53.46
CA SER A 197 20.97 -9.27 -53.61
C SER A 197 20.81 -8.64 -54.99
N ARG A 198 20.60 -7.33 -55.07
CA ARG A 198 20.89 -6.56 -56.29
C ARG A 198 21.50 -5.21 -55.93
N ALA A 199 22.62 -4.94 -56.58
CA ALA A 199 23.55 -3.82 -56.42
C ALA A 199 22.92 -2.45 -56.79
N PRO A 200 23.54 -1.32 -56.38
CA PRO A 200 22.95 0.01 -56.51
C PRO A 200 23.06 0.54 -57.96
N GLN A 201 21.99 1.19 -58.45
CA GLN A 201 22.05 2.08 -59.60
C GLN A 201 21.88 3.52 -59.12
N ALA A 202 22.92 4.33 -59.38
CA ALA A 202 22.82 5.77 -59.43
C ALA A 202 22.06 6.18 -60.70
N ILE A 203 21.36 7.33 -60.68
CA ILE A 203 21.57 8.45 -61.63
C ILE A 203 20.51 9.56 -61.45
N GLU A 204 21.08 10.76 -61.29
CA GLU A 204 20.72 12.11 -61.74
C GLU A 204 19.45 12.88 -61.31
N TRP A 205 19.77 14.13 -60.97
CA TRP A 205 18.90 15.27 -60.74
C TRP A 205 18.38 15.85 -62.07
N THR A 206 17.13 16.31 -62.10
CA THR A 206 16.75 17.42 -62.98
C THR A 206 15.69 18.28 -62.30
N VAL A 207 15.93 19.58 -62.39
CA VAL A 207 15.17 20.71 -61.84
C VAL A 207 13.96 21.00 -62.72
N ALA A 208 12.83 21.31 -62.11
CA ALA A 208 11.83 22.26 -62.61
C ALA A 208 11.04 22.83 -61.42
#